data_AF-A0A0F9VF55-F1
#
_entry.id   AF-A0A0F9VF55-F1
#
_cell.length_a   1.000
_cell.length_b   1.000
_cell.length_c   1.000
_cell.angle_alpha   90.00
_cell.angle_beta   90.00
_cell.angle_gamma   90.00
#
_symmetry.space_group_name_H-M   'P 1'
#
loop_
_entity.id
_entity.type
_entity.pdbx_description
1 polymer ?
#
loop_
_entity_poly.entity_id
_entity_poly.type
_entity_poly.pdbx_seq_one_letter_code
_entity_poly.pdbx_strand_id
1 'polypeptide(L)'
;MPQFCIFCNQELDVDNKSTEHIIPKCMGGNLTSDSIICRKCNNTFGTEFDESLIERYSLIVHPIRLFNPNLKIKDTEVELHGLKYILTAEGIKLKDPYQNDATKGFSGMVFPSEESLKRQLERMKKKDLTIDIQKTIQAAKREKYEVTEHFDFEIKAINDQVYRCCGKISYEFLHYICSDYKSSSDLFIKFVLGDLEPTDFPICIWYNDFNPLPDEEESIFHTIVIEGRKDDKILIGYLNVFNCLPSLMILDSNYTGPTFSRGYYQDLVGNTHSFFTPSTSIPLSRDKVVNLIKDFNPIEVIDKYSEKLFDTLDKSRLYPIQRELRHFIDTLPPRVDPTDTDSLARIYEAMAGILEKYGLSLKIIQPQIKEVDENSDHITYLSNITYIIDLLLFYFLRSRVNFEIFETLSKIIQ
;
A
#
# COMPACT_ATOMS: atom_id res chain seq x y z
N MET A 1 35.93 -3.08 -13.58
CA MET A 1 35.40 -3.13 -14.95
C MET A 1 34.42 -1.97 -15.10
N PRO A 2 34.30 -1.35 -16.28
CA PRO A 2 33.25 -0.37 -16.51
C PRO A 2 31.88 -1.01 -16.23
N GLN A 3 31.04 -0.30 -15.46
CA GLN A 3 29.65 -0.68 -15.25
C GLN A 3 28.82 -0.10 -16.40
N PHE A 4 27.79 -0.80 -16.85
CA PHE A 4 26.92 -0.36 -17.94
C PHE A 4 25.48 -0.30 -17.44
N CYS A 5 24.73 0.68 -17.92
CA CYS A 5 23.30 0.76 -17.68
C CYS A 5 22.62 -0.48 -18.27
N ILE A 6 21.86 -1.21 -17.46
CA ILE A 6 21.23 -2.49 -17.86
C ILE A 6 20.15 -2.34 -18.94
N PHE A 7 19.69 -1.11 -19.20
CA PHE A 7 18.61 -0.80 -20.15
C PHE A 7 19.12 -0.21 -21.47
N CYS A 8 20.02 0.78 -21.42
CA CYS A 8 20.52 1.45 -22.62
C CYS A 8 21.97 1.09 -23.00
N ASN A 9 22.62 0.25 -22.18
CA ASN A 9 24.01 -0.19 -22.36
C ASN A 9 25.04 0.97 -22.46
N GLN A 10 24.68 2.16 -21.96
CA GLN A 10 25.60 3.28 -21.80
C GLN A 10 26.55 3.00 -20.62
N GLU A 11 27.84 3.27 -20.78
CA GLU A 11 28.81 3.20 -19.69
C GLU A 11 28.42 4.15 -18.56
N LEU A 12 28.46 3.64 -17.32
CA LEU A 12 28.14 4.37 -16.11
C LEU A 12 29.38 5.07 -15.58
N ASP A 13 29.25 6.37 -15.36
CA ASP A 13 30.26 7.22 -14.77
C ASP A 13 29.68 8.00 -13.57
N VAL A 14 30.51 8.82 -12.92
CA VAL A 14 30.12 9.59 -11.75
C VAL A 14 29.02 10.63 -12.07
N ASP A 15 28.96 11.12 -13.30
CA ASP A 15 28.06 12.19 -13.73
C ASP A 15 26.69 11.66 -14.18
N ASN A 16 26.67 10.45 -14.74
CA ASN A 16 25.49 9.87 -15.37
C ASN A 16 24.82 8.76 -14.53
N LYS A 17 25.50 8.17 -13.55
CA LYS A 17 24.89 7.14 -12.69
C LYS A 17 23.76 7.70 -11.83
N SER A 18 22.82 6.83 -11.46
CA SER A 18 21.66 7.21 -10.66
C SER A 18 21.37 6.14 -9.62
N THR A 19 21.11 6.57 -8.38
CA THR A 19 20.53 5.70 -7.36
C THR A 19 19.07 5.45 -7.70
N GLU A 20 18.70 4.18 -7.82
CA GLU A 20 17.34 3.77 -8.13
C GLU A 20 16.81 2.78 -7.11
N HIS A 21 15.52 2.91 -6.81
CA HIS A 21 14.80 1.94 -5.99
C HIS A 21 14.30 0.80 -6.88
N ILE A 22 14.69 -0.44 -6.55
CA ILE A 22 14.30 -1.64 -7.32
C ILE A 22 12.78 -1.79 -7.34
N ILE A 23 12.14 -1.68 -6.17
CA ILE A 23 10.71 -1.45 -6.07
C ILE A 23 10.51 0.07 -5.96
N PRO A 24 9.70 0.71 -6.82
CA PRO A 24 9.45 2.14 -6.74
C PRO A 24 9.11 2.65 -5.35
N LYS A 25 9.67 3.80 -4.99
CA LYS A 25 9.46 4.43 -3.68
C LYS A 25 7.99 4.78 -3.42
N CYS A 26 7.23 5.06 -4.48
CA CYS A 26 5.78 5.29 -4.42
C CYS A 26 4.99 4.04 -4.00
N MET A 27 5.59 2.85 -4.08
CA MET A 27 5.05 1.60 -3.54
C MET A 27 5.69 1.22 -2.20
N GLY A 28 6.53 2.10 -1.64
CA GLY A 28 7.23 1.90 -0.39
C GLY A 28 8.61 1.26 -0.51
N GLY A 29 9.12 0.97 -1.70
CA GLY A 29 10.34 0.16 -1.86
C GLY A 29 11.60 0.73 -1.17
N ASN A 30 12.31 -0.15 -0.45
CA ASN A 30 13.48 0.19 0.35
C ASN A 30 14.82 -0.24 -0.28
N LEU A 31 14.81 -1.25 -1.16
CA LEU A 31 16.02 -1.75 -1.80
C LEU A 31 16.48 -0.81 -2.92
N THR A 32 17.69 -0.27 -2.79
CA THR A 32 18.28 0.65 -3.77
C THR A 32 19.55 0.09 -4.41
N SER A 33 19.82 0.50 -5.65
CA SER A 33 21.08 0.28 -6.35
C SER A 33 21.58 1.59 -6.95
N ASP A 34 22.88 1.86 -6.91
CA ASP A 34 23.52 3.01 -7.55
C ASP A 34 24.42 2.63 -8.74
N SER A 35 24.36 1.36 -9.17
CA SER A 35 25.31 0.75 -10.09
C SER A 35 24.69 0.11 -11.34
N ILE A 36 23.36 0.09 -11.47
CA ILE A 36 22.67 -0.63 -12.55
C ILE A 36 22.04 0.28 -13.61
N ILE A 37 21.82 1.57 -13.33
CA ILE A 37 21.02 2.45 -14.21
C ILE A 37 21.61 3.86 -14.34
N CYS A 38 21.47 4.43 -15.54
CA CYS A 38 21.83 5.82 -15.79
C CYS A 38 20.65 6.77 -15.50
N ARG A 39 20.96 8.05 -15.25
CA ARG A 39 19.98 9.10 -14.92
C ARG A 39 18.91 9.27 -15.99
N LYS A 40 19.25 9.10 -17.27
CA LYS A 40 18.31 9.20 -18.39
C LYS A 40 17.21 8.13 -18.27
N CYS A 41 17.60 6.86 -18.17
CA CYS A 41 16.65 5.75 -18.03
C CYS A 41 15.85 5.90 -16.74
N ASN A 42 16.51 6.24 -15.63
CA ASN A 42 15.81 6.41 -14.36
C ASN A 42 14.71 7.49 -14.43
N ASN A 43 15.03 8.68 -14.96
CA ASN A 43 14.05 9.75 -15.11
C ASN A 43 12.86 9.37 -16.02
N THR A 44 13.11 8.62 -17.10
CA THR A 44 12.04 8.11 -17.96
C THR A 44 11.11 7.19 -17.18
N PHE A 45 11.64 6.21 -16.46
CA PHE A 45 10.85 5.26 -15.68
C PHE A 45 10.09 5.92 -14.52
N GLY A 46 10.71 6.87 -13.82
CA GLY A 46 10.04 7.61 -12.75
C GLY A 46 8.87 8.47 -13.24
N THR A 47 8.89 8.90 -14.51
CA THR A 47 7.74 9.62 -15.09
C THR A 47 6.65 8.65 -15.53
N GLU A 48 7.03 7.53 -16.14
CA GLU A 48 6.08 6.59 -16.75
C GLU A 48 5.42 5.65 -15.75
N PHE A 49 6.19 5.09 -14.83
CA PHE A 49 5.72 4.00 -13.98
C PHE A 49 5.11 4.50 -12.66
N ASP A 50 5.69 5.53 -12.02
CA ASP A 50 5.20 6.01 -10.74
C ASP A 50 3.74 6.47 -10.81
N GLU A 51 3.35 7.16 -11.89
CA GLU A 51 1.96 7.62 -12.07
C GLU A 51 0.99 6.44 -12.19
N SER A 52 1.31 5.46 -13.05
CA SER A 52 0.48 4.26 -13.25
C SER A 52 0.27 3.44 -11.97
N LEU A 53 1.29 3.38 -11.10
CA LEU A 53 1.24 2.65 -9.85
C LEU A 53 0.47 3.40 -8.76
N ILE A 54 0.68 4.72 -8.65
CA ILE A 54 -0.01 5.56 -7.67
C ILE A 54 -1.51 5.55 -7.92
N GLU A 55 -1.93 5.75 -9.18
CA GLU A 55 -3.36 5.74 -9.53
C GLU A 55 -4.03 4.42 -9.14
N ARG A 56 -3.32 3.30 -9.28
CA ARG A 56 -3.84 1.96 -9.04
C ARG A 56 -3.85 1.55 -7.57
N TYR A 57 -2.76 1.81 -6.86
CA TYR A 57 -2.52 1.25 -5.52
C TYR A 57 -2.64 2.28 -4.40
N SER A 58 -2.95 3.54 -4.70
CA SER A 58 -3.16 4.59 -3.69
C SER A 58 -4.08 4.16 -2.56
N LEU A 59 -5.17 3.44 -2.85
CA LEU A 59 -6.12 2.97 -1.84
C LEU A 59 -5.52 1.95 -0.87
N ILE A 60 -4.54 1.15 -1.31
CA ILE A 60 -3.79 0.25 -0.43
C ILE A 60 -2.72 1.04 0.34
N VAL A 61 -1.98 1.90 -0.35
CA VAL A 61 -0.81 2.55 0.24
C VAL A 61 -1.18 3.66 1.22
N HIS A 62 -2.29 4.38 1.03
CA HIS A 62 -2.73 5.42 1.95
C HIS A 62 -3.03 4.90 3.36
N PRO A 63 -3.85 3.84 3.54
CA PRO A 63 -3.99 3.19 4.84
C PRO A 63 -2.63 2.82 5.41
N ILE A 64 -1.79 2.07 4.69
CA ILE A 64 -0.47 1.66 5.22
C ILE A 64 0.37 2.88 5.63
N ARG A 65 0.34 3.98 4.88
CA ARG A 65 1.06 5.23 5.21
C ARG A 65 0.56 5.89 6.50
N LEU A 66 -0.73 5.81 6.82
CA LEU A 66 -1.25 6.31 8.11
C LEU A 66 -0.59 5.59 9.29
N PHE A 67 -0.09 4.38 9.05
CA PHE A 67 0.45 3.50 10.09
C PHE A 67 1.97 3.32 9.99
N ASN A 68 2.56 3.59 8.82
CA ASN A 68 3.99 3.57 8.55
C ASN A 68 4.43 4.94 8.02
N PRO A 69 4.88 5.87 8.90
CA PRO A 69 5.24 7.23 8.52
C PRO A 69 6.49 7.31 7.62
N ASN A 70 7.22 6.21 7.46
CA ASN A 70 8.36 6.15 6.55
C ASN A 70 7.94 6.03 5.08
N LEU A 71 6.68 5.64 4.80
CA LEU A 71 6.14 5.59 3.45
C LEU A 71 5.88 7.00 2.89
N LYS A 72 6.64 7.36 1.87
CA LYS A 72 6.52 8.64 1.17
C LYS A 72 5.78 8.44 -0.16
N ILE A 73 4.46 8.58 -0.13
CA ILE A 73 3.64 8.61 -1.34
C ILE A 73 3.10 10.00 -1.63
N LYS A 74 2.78 10.23 -2.91
CA LYS A 74 2.07 11.42 -3.35
C LYS A 74 0.64 11.39 -2.80
N ASP A 75 0.10 12.58 -2.60
CA ASP A 75 -1.28 12.73 -2.19
C ASP A 75 -2.23 12.32 -3.34
N THR A 76 -3.40 11.76 -3.00
CA THR A 76 -4.34 11.21 -3.98
C THR A 76 -5.68 11.91 -3.90
N GLU A 77 -6.26 12.25 -5.05
CA GLU A 77 -7.60 12.82 -5.14
C GLU A 77 -8.67 11.74 -5.07
N VAL A 78 -9.70 11.99 -4.27
CA VAL A 78 -10.91 11.15 -4.18
C VAL A 78 -12.15 12.04 -4.18
N GLU A 79 -13.31 11.48 -4.51
CA GLU A 79 -14.57 12.22 -4.60
C GLU A 79 -15.62 11.70 -3.62
N LEU A 80 -16.40 12.61 -3.06
CA LEU A 80 -17.58 12.31 -2.23
C LEU A 80 -18.64 13.39 -2.49
N HIS A 81 -19.82 12.98 -2.96
CA HIS A 81 -20.95 13.88 -3.26
C HIS A 81 -20.60 15.05 -4.21
N GLY A 82 -19.79 14.79 -5.24
CA GLY A 82 -19.33 15.84 -6.17
C GLY A 82 -18.25 16.77 -5.60
N LEU A 83 -17.83 16.58 -4.34
CA LEU A 83 -16.75 17.32 -3.71
C LEU A 83 -15.44 16.52 -3.80
N LYS A 84 -14.38 17.20 -4.19
CA LYS A 84 -13.04 16.63 -4.30
C LYS A 84 -12.32 16.74 -2.98
N TYR A 85 -11.67 15.65 -2.58
CA TYR A 85 -10.83 15.54 -1.40
C TYR A 85 -9.44 15.05 -1.80
N ILE A 86 -8.47 15.29 -0.93
CA ILE A 86 -7.10 14.84 -1.05
C ILE A 86 -6.78 13.97 0.16
N LEU A 87 -6.36 12.73 -0.10
CA LEU A 87 -5.77 11.84 0.89
C LEU A 87 -4.29 12.24 1.09
N THR A 88 -3.95 12.66 2.30
CA THR A 88 -2.60 13.10 2.68
C THR A 88 -2.02 12.25 3.81
N ALA A 89 -0.73 12.42 4.13
CA ALA A 89 -0.11 11.83 5.33
C ALA A 89 -0.83 12.20 6.64
N GLU A 90 -1.47 13.37 6.66
CA GLU A 90 -2.13 13.93 7.84
C GLU A 90 -3.63 13.62 7.85
N GLY A 91 -4.10 12.76 6.94
CA GLY A 91 -5.51 12.43 6.75
C GLY A 91 -6.14 13.13 5.56
N ILE A 92 -7.46 13.22 5.57
CA ILE A 92 -8.27 13.67 4.44
C ILE A 92 -8.45 15.19 4.51
N LYS A 93 -8.25 15.87 3.38
CA LYS A 93 -8.47 17.33 3.25
C LYS A 93 -9.39 17.61 2.08
N LEU A 94 -10.30 18.58 2.24
CA LEU A 94 -11.07 19.10 1.12
C LEU A 94 -10.12 19.71 0.08
N LYS A 95 -10.31 19.45 -1.21
CA LYS A 95 -9.44 20.00 -2.27
C LYS A 95 -9.84 21.42 -2.65
N ASP A 96 -11.12 21.60 -2.95
CA ASP A 96 -11.63 22.82 -3.58
C ASP A 96 -12.67 23.50 -2.67
N PRO A 97 -12.74 24.84 -2.66
CA PRO A 97 -13.83 25.55 -2.00
C PRO A 97 -15.18 25.21 -2.64
N TYR A 98 -16.24 25.13 -1.83
CA TYR A 98 -17.59 24.92 -2.32
C TYR A 98 -18.59 25.86 -1.63
N GLN A 99 -19.74 26.06 -2.28
CA GLN A 99 -20.85 26.80 -1.71
C GLN A 99 -21.74 25.85 -0.91
N ASN A 100 -21.95 26.16 0.37
CA ASN A 100 -22.89 25.42 1.21
C ASN A 100 -24.25 26.13 1.18
N ASP A 101 -25.24 25.48 0.57
CA ASP A 101 -26.62 25.97 0.47
C ASP A 101 -27.42 25.48 1.68
N ALA A 102 -27.10 26.02 2.86
CA ALA A 102 -27.89 26.00 4.10
C ALA A 102 -28.34 24.63 4.70
N THR A 103 -28.04 23.48 4.10
CA THR A 103 -28.39 22.15 4.65
C THR A 103 -27.71 21.85 6.00
N LYS A 104 -26.63 22.57 6.33
CA LYS A 104 -25.92 22.49 7.64
C LYS A 104 -26.02 23.77 8.48
N GLY A 105 -27.04 24.62 8.28
CA GLY A 105 -27.29 25.80 9.12
C GLY A 105 -26.38 27.01 8.86
N PHE A 106 -25.56 26.96 7.80
CA PHE A 106 -24.73 28.07 7.32
C PHE A 106 -24.88 28.20 5.80
N SER A 107 -25.13 29.41 5.32
CA SER A 107 -25.13 29.75 3.89
C SER A 107 -23.87 30.54 3.58
N GLY A 108 -22.96 29.98 2.79
CA GLY A 108 -21.71 30.66 2.45
C GLY A 108 -20.68 29.75 1.78
N MET A 109 -19.49 30.30 1.55
CA MET A 109 -18.37 29.56 0.97
C MET A 109 -17.60 28.83 2.06
N VAL A 110 -17.35 27.54 1.82
CA VAL A 110 -16.48 26.70 2.64
C VAL A 110 -15.14 26.58 1.94
N PHE A 111 -14.05 26.79 2.69
CA PHE A 111 -12.68 26.71 2.16
C PHE A 111 -11.92 25.57 2.85
N PRO A 112 -11.05 24.85 2.12
CA PRO A 112 -10.19 23.80 2.68
C PRO A 112 -9.29 24.23 3.84
N SER A 113 -8.83 25.47 3.80
CA SER A 113 -7.88 26.02 4.75
C SER A 113 -7.95 27.53 4.80
N GLU A 114 -7.40 28.10 5.87
CA GLU A 114 -7.24 29.55 6.00
C GLU A 114 -6.37 30.13 4.86
N GLU A 115 -5.36 29.39 4.40
CA GLU A 115 -4.55 29.80 3.25
C GLU A 115 -5.36 29.87 1.96
N SER A 116 -6.25 28.90 1.73
CA SER A 116 -7.13 28.89 0.56
C SER A 116 -8.09 30.09 0.58
N LEU A 117 -8.71 30.35 1.74
CA LEU A 117 -9.54 31.54 1.97
C LEU A 117 -8.73 32.82 1.72
N LYS A 118 -7.54 32.94 2.29
CA LYS A 118 -6.68 34.11 2.15
C LYS A 118 -6.32 34.38 0.67
N ARG A 119 -5.91 33.35 -0.08
CA ARG A 119 -5.62 33.47 -1.52
C ARG A 119 -6.84 33.95 -2.31
N GLN A 120 -8.03 33.47 -1.97
CA GLN A 120 -9.26 33.93 -2.61
C GLN A 120 -9.58 35.39 -2.27
N LEU A 121 -9.45 35.78 -0.99
CA LEU A 121 -9.65 37.16 -0.54
C LEU A 121 -8.64 38.13 -1.18
N GLU A 122 -7.37 37.72 -1.35
CA GLU A 122 -6.37 38.51 -2.06
C GLU A 122 -6.75 38.74 -3.54
N ARG A 123 -7.30 37.72 -4.21
CA ARG A 123 -7.82 37.85 -5.58
C ARG A 123 -9.03 38.78 -5.64
N MET A 124 -9.93 38.71 -4.66
CA MET A 124 -11.10 39.59 -4.57
C MET A 124 -10.70 41.03 -4.24
N LYS A 125 -9.72 41.23 -3.37
CA LYS A 125 -9.23 42.57 -2.98
C LYS A 125 -8.65 43.36 -4.14
N LYS A 126 -8.11 42.68 -5.16
CA LYS A 126 -7.69 43.32 -6.43
C LYS A 126 -8.85 44.01 -7.17
N LYS A 127 -10.08 43.53 -6.97
CA LYS A 127 -11.31 44.08 -7.56
C LYS A 127 -12.05 45.00 -6.60
N ASP A 128 -11.96 44.76 -5.30
CA ASP A 128 -12.58 45.56 -4.25
C ASP A 128 -11.60 45.82 -3.10
N LEU A 129 -11.05 47.04 -3.06
CA LEU A 129 -10.05 47.45 -2.08
C LEU A 129 -10.60 47.54 -0.64
N THR A 130 -11.93 47.53 -0.46
CA THR A 130 -12.57 47.62 0.87
C THR A 130 -12.49 46.30 1.65
N ILE A 131 -12.14 45.20 1.00
CA ILE A 131 -12.00 43.88 1.64
C ILE A 131 -10.84 43.90 2.65
N ASP A 132 -11.21 43.78 3.93
CA ASP A 132 -10.29 43.50 5.02
C ASP A 132 -10.11 41.99 5.18
N ILE A 133 -8.97 41.49 4.68
CA ILE A 133 -8.62 40.07 4.70
C ILE A 133 -8.53 39.55 6.14
N GLN A 134 -7.90 40.31 7.05
CA GLN A 134 -7.66 39.86 8.42
C GLN A 134 -8.97 39.79 9.20
N LYS A 135 -9.81 40.83 9.08
CA LYS A 135 -11.12 40.84 9.72
C LYS A 135 -12.02 39.70 9.21
N THR A 136 -11.96 39.40 7.91
CA THR A 136 -12.74 38.30 7.31
C THR A 136 -12.28 36.94 7.82
N ILE A 137 -10.97 36.71 7.90
CA ILE A 137 -10.41 35.46 8.46
C ILE A 137 -10.78 35.30 9.94
N GLN A 138 -10.74 36.37 10.73
CA GLN A 138 -11.12 36.33 12.15
C GLN A 138 -12.62 36.07 12.36
N ALA A 139 -13.47 36.58 11.46
CA ALA A 139 -14.90 36.35 11.50
C ALA A 139 -15.32 34.97 10.93
N ALA A 140 -14.41 34.25 10.27
CA ALA A 140 -14.71 32.94 9.70
C ALA A 140 -14.86 31.88 10.80
N LYS A 141 -15.85 31.00 10.62
CA LYS A 141 -16.04 29.84 11.49
C LYS A 141 -15.07 28.72 11.08
N ARG A 142 -14.33 28.19 12.05
CA ARG A 142 -13.48 27.01 11.86
C ARG A 142 -14.26 25.78 12.30
N GLU A 143 -14.38 24.80 11.41
CA GLU A 143 -15.06 23.54 11.68
C GLU A 143 -14.17 22.37 11.27
N LYS A 144 -14.21 21.30 12.07
CA LYS A 144 -13.66 20.00 11.72
C LYS A 144 -14.84 19.07 11.46
N TYR A 145 -14.81 18.37 10.33
CA TYR A 145 -15.82 17.40 9.95
C TYR A 145 -15.18 16.03 9.88
N GLU A 146 -15.80 15.04 10.52
CA GLU A 146 -15.48 13.65 10.29
C GLU A 146 -16.18 13.20 9.00
N VAL A 147 -15.41 12.57 8.11
CA VAL A 147 -15.95 11.93 6.92
C VAL A 147 -16.19 10.47 7.27
N THR A 148 -17.44 10.12 7.51
CA THR A 148 -17.87 8.74 7.84
C THR A 148 -18.44 7.98 6.64
N GLU A 149 -18.59 8.67 5.52
CA GLU A 149 -19.16 8.14 4.28
C GLU A 149 -18.07 7.53 3.39
N HIS A 150 -18.47 6.67 2.46
CA HIS A 150 -17.56 6.01 1.53
C HIS A 150 -17.21 6.95 0.36
N PHE A 151 -15.92 7.05 0.04
CA PHE A 151 -15.48 7.72 -1.18
C PHE A 151 -15.76 6.87 -2.40
N ASP A 152 -16.10 7.54 -3.50
CA ASP A 152 -16.11 6.93 -4.82
C ASP A 152 -14.67 6.82 -5.32
N PHE A 153 -14.31 5.64 -5.82
CA PHE A 153 -13.00 5.40 -6.41
C PHE A 153 -13.10 4.55 -7.67
N GLU A 154 -12.27 4.88 -8.65
CA GLU A 154 -12.11 4.11 -9.87
C GLU A 154 -10.78 3.35 -9.81
N ILE A 155 -10.85 2.02 -9.84
CA ILE A 155 -9.67 1.19 -10.05
C ILE A 155 -9.48 1.07 -11.56
N LYS A 156 -8.45 1.72 -12.09
CA LYS A 156 -8.11 1.62 -13.52
C LYS A 156 -7.78 0.17 -13.90
N ALA A 157 -8.06 -0.22 -15.15
CA ALA A 157 -7.66 -1.54 -15.67
C ALA A 157 -6.13 -1.69 -15.70
N ILE A 158 -5.62 -2.93 -15.65
CA ILE A 158 -4.17 -3.18 -15.79
C ILE A 158 -3.79 -2.85 -17.23
N ASN A 159 -2.92 -1.86 -17.39
CA ASN A 159 -2.40 -1.43 -18.69
C ASN A 159 -0.95 -1.89 -18.89
N ASP A 160 -0.41 -1.63 -20.07
CA ASP A 160 0.93 -2.04 -20.46
C ASP A 160 2.02 -1.49 -19.54
N GLN A 161 1.84 -0.28 -18.99
CA GLN A 161 2.78 0.34 -18.06
C GLN A 161 2.93 -0.46 -16.77
N VAL A 162 1.84 -1.06 -16.26
CA VAL A 162 1.88 -1.89 -15.05
C VAL A 162 2.71 -3.15 -15.29
N TYR A 163 2.51 -3.82 -16.44
CA TYR A 163 3.32 -4.99 -16.83
C TYR A 163 4.79 -4.61 -16.97
N ARG A 164 5.08 -3.53 -17.67
CA ARG A 164 6.45 -3.03 -17.88
C ARG A 164 7.13 -2.64 -16.57
N CYS A 165 6.39 -2.06 -15.63
CA CYS A 165 6.89 -1.77 -14.30
C CYS A 165 7.25 -3.07 -13.53
N CYS A 166 6.39 -4.09 -13.58
CA CYS A 166 6.69 -5.40 -13.00
C CYS A 166 7.96 -6.03 -13.61
N GLY A 167 8.12 -5.86 -14.93
CA GLY A 167 9.33 -6.23 -15.66
C GLY A 167 10.57 -5.49 -15.18
N LYS A 168 10.51 -4.15 -15.07
CA LYS A 168 11.60 -3.31 -14.54
C LYS A 168 12.04 -3.80 -13.17
N ILE A 169 11.11 -3.95 -12.23
CA ILE A 169 11.39 -4.36 -10.84
C ILE A 169 12.16 -5.69 -10.83
N SER A 170 11.67 -6.68 -11.59
CA SER A 170 12.27 -8.01 -11.62
C SER A 170 13.63 -8.04 -12.32
N TYR A 171 13.79 -7.23 -13.38
CA TYR A 171 15.05 -7.13 -14.12
C TYR A 171 16.14 -6.39 -13.34
N GLU A 172 15.77 -5.30 -12.66
CA GLU A 172 16.67 -4.60 -11.75
C GLU A 172 17.10 -5.50 -10.59
N PHE A 173 16.16 -6.26 -10.02
CA PHE A 173 16.48 -7.24 -8.98
C PHE A 173 17.42 -8.34 -9.48
N LEU A 174 17.20 -8.89 -10.67
CA LEU A 174 18.10 -9.86 -11.30
C LEU A 174 19.54 -9.32 -11.40
N HIS A 175 19.72 -8.11 -11.94
CA HIS A 175 21.04 -7.50 -12.08
C HIS A 175 21.65 -7.09 -10.74
N TYR A 176 20.84 -6.82 -9.72
CA TYR A 176 21.30 -6.60 -8.36
C TYR A 176 21.90 -7.86 -7.74
N ILE A 177 21.25 -9.02 -7.89
CA ILE A 177 21.71 -10.29 -7.30
C ILE A 177 22.74 -11.02 -8.18
N CYS A 178 22.80 -10.70 -9.47
CA CYS A 178 23.66 -11.35 -10.46
C CYS A 178 24.25 -10.31 -11.43
N SER A 179 25.20 -9.51 -10.95
CA SER A 179 25.80 -8.40 -11.71
C SER A 179 26.51 -8.82 -13.01
N ASP A 180 26.96 -10.08 -13.09
CA ASP A 180 27.65 -10.63 -14.25
C ASP A 180 26.70 -11.28 -15.27
N TYR A 181 25.39 -11.26 -15.00
CA TYR A 181 24.39 -11.80 -15.90
C TYR A 181 24.41 -11.07 -17.25
N LYS A 182 24.40 -11.86 -18.32
CA LYS A 182 24.29 -11.38 -19.70
C LYS A 182 23.09 -12.04 -20.34
N SER A 183 22.15 -11.23 -20.78
CA SER A 183 20.95 -11.71 -21.45
C SER A 183 21.30 -12.42 -22.76
N SER A 184 20.62 -13.53 -23.06
CA SER A 184 20.74 -14.20 -24.35
C SER A 184 20.11 -13.41 -25.51
N SER A 185 19.22 -12.46 -25.21
CA SER A 185 18.52 -11.62 -26.19
C SER A 185 18.18 -10.23 -25.62
N ASP A 186 17.80 -9.30 -26.48
CA ASP A 186 17.31 -7.97 -26.09
C ASP A 186 15.78 -7.93 -25.85
N LEU A 187 15.07 -9.07 -25.98
CA LEU A 187 13.61 -9.15 -25.92
C LEU A 187 13.05 -8.56 -24.63
N PHE A 188 13.59 -8.96 -23.48
CA PHE A 188 13.10 -8.48 -22.19
C PHE A 188 13.35 -6.99 -21.98
N ILE A 189 14.47 -6.47 -22.49
CA ILE A 189 14.77 -5.03 -22.44
C ILE A 189 13.78 -4.26 -23.32
N LYS A 190 13.53 -4.73 -24.55
CA LYS A 190 12.51 -4.15 -25.45
C LYS A 190 11.13 -4.12 -24.80
N PHE A 191 10.75 -5.19 -24.11
CA PHE A 191 9.52 -5.22 -23.32
C PHE A 191 9.48 -4.07 -22.31
N VAL A 192 10.48 -3.95 -21.43
CA VAL A 192 10.51 -2.91 -20.38
C VAL A 192 10.55 -1.49 -20.99
N LEU A 193 11.26 -1.30 -22.10
CA LEU A 193 11.35 -0.03 -22.81
C LEU A 193 10.09 0.34 -23.61
N GLY A 194 9.15 -0.58 -23.79
CA GLY A 194 7.91 -0.35 -24.54
C GLY A 194 8.03 -0.55 -26.04
N ASP A 195 9.05 -1.30 -26.48
CA ASP A 195 9.34 -1.60 -27.87
C ASP A 195 8.72 -2.95 -28.34
N LEU A 196 7.83 -3.54 -27.54
CA LEU A 196 7.05 -4.74 -27.89
C LEU A 196 5.56 -4.46 -27.88
N GLU A 197 4.83 -5.17 -28.72
CA GLU A 197 3.38 -5.23 -28.68
C GLU A 197 2.90 -6.05 -27.46
N PRO A 198 1.73 -5.75 -26.88
CA PRO A 198 1.19 -6.48 -25.72
C PRO A 198 1.09 -8.00 -25.90
N THR A 199 0.87 -8.48 -27.13
CA THR A 199 0.81 -9.92 -27.45
C THR A 199 2.14 -10.64 -27.31
N ASP A 200 3.25 -9.90 -27.29
CA ASP A 200 4.61 -10.45 -27.18
C ASP A 200 5.21 -10.25 -25.77
N PHE A 201 4.40 -9.78 -24.81
CA PHE A 201 4.86 -9.55 -23.46
C PHE A 201 5.33 -10.85 -22.79
N PRO A 202 6.58 -10.90 -22.26
CA PRO A 202 7.12 -12.08 -21.62
C PRO A 202 6.65 -12.21 -20.15
N ILE A 203 5.42 -11.78 -19.85
CA ILE A 203 4.86 -11.68 -18.51
C ILE A 203 3.36 -12.00 -18.53
N CYS A 204 2.87 -12.65 -17.48
CA CYS A 204 1.45 -12.85 -17.23
C CYS A 204 1.13 -12.73 -15.75
N ILE A 205 -0.15 -12.59 -15.42
CA ILE A 205 -0.64 -12.66 -14.04
C ILE A 205 -0.94 -14.11 -13.69
N TRP A 206 -0.45 -14.56 -12.54
CA TRP A 206 -0.46 -15.98 -12.18
C TRP A 206 -0.91 -16.19 -10.73
N TYR A 207 -2.23 -16.38 -10.56
CA TYR A 207 -2.86 -16.57 -9.25
C TYR A 207 -2.87 -18.02 -8.72
N ASN A 208 -1.84 -18.81 -9.01
CA ASN A 208 -1.80 -20.18 -8.49
C ASN A 208 -1.21 -20.21 -7.09
N ASP A 209 -1.37 -21.33 -6.39
CA ASP A 209 -0.85 -21.49 -5.02
C ASP A 209 0.69 -21.59 -5.06
N PHE A 210 1.34 -20.44 -4.93
CA PHE A 210 2.78 -20.32 -4.77
C PHE A 210 3.10 -19.30 -3.68
N ASN A 211 3.53 -19.80 -2.53
CA ASN A 211 4.05 -18.98 -1.45
C ASN A 211 5.56 -19.24 -1.30
N PRO A 212 6.42 -18.29 -1.69
CA PRO A 212 7.86 -18.45 -1.58
C PRO A 212 8.39 -18.19 -0.17
N LEU A 213 7.59 -17.58 0.72
CA LEU A 213 7.97 -17.26 2.09
C LEU A 213 7.65 -18.45 3.02
N PRO A 214 8.53 -18.74 4.00
CA PRO A 214 8.36 -19.88 4.90
C PRO A 214 7.24 -19.67 5.93
N ASP A 215 7.04 -18.43 6.39
CA ASP A 215 6.07 -18.06 7.40
C ASP A 215 5.11 -17.01 6.84
N GLU A 216 3.80 -17.29 6.85
CA GLU A 216 2.78 -16.27 6.58
C GLU A 216 2.60 -15.42 7.85
N GLU A 217 3.45 -14.42 8.02
CA GLU A 217 3.07 -13.32 8.89
C GLU A 217 1.91 -12.56 8.25
N GLU A 218 0.91 -12.19 9.04
CA GLU A 218 -0.22 -11.38 8.60
C GLU A 218 0.24 -9.96 8.29
N SER A 219 0.73 -9.79 7.07
CA SER A 219 1.20 -8.52 6.57
C SER A 219 0.96 -8.38 5.07
N ILE A 220 1.27 -7.18 4.56
CA ILE A 220 1.27 -6.85 3.14
C ILE A 220 2.71 -6.82 2.67
N PHE A 221 3.03 -7.71 1.73
CA PHE A 221 4.36 -7.83 1.20
C PHE A 221 4.45 -7.36 -0.24
N HIS A 222 5.62 -6.86 -0.59
CA HIS A 222 6.18 -7.07 -1.91
C HIS A 222 7.09 -8.28 -1.87
N THR A 223 7.04 -9.14 -2.87
CA THR A 223 7.90 -10.32 -2.95
C THR A 223 8.44 -10.48 -4.35
N ILE A 224 9.75 -10.64 -4.48
CA ILE A 224 10.44 -10.91 -5.75
C ILE A 224 11.16 -12.24 -5.60
N VAL A 225 11.06 -13.11 -6.59
CA VAL A 225 11.82 -14.36 -6.71
C VAL A 225 12.37 -14.47 -8.12
N ILE A 226 13.65 -14.79 -8.22
CA ILE A 226 14.33 -15.05 -9.51
C ILE A 226 14.90 -16.45 -9.45
N GLU A 227 14.54 -17.27 -10.43
CA GLU A 227 14.99 -18.64 -10.56
C GLU A 227 15.67 -18.86 -11.91
N GLY A 228 16.98 -19.11 -11.89
CA GLY A 228 17.74 -19.58 -13.03
C GLY A 228 17.75 -21.10 -13.05
N ARG A 229 17.35 -21.71 -14.16
CA ARG A 229 17.31 -23.17 -14.32
C ARG A 229 18.19 -23.58 -15.49
N LYS A 230 19.33 -24.16 -15.17
CA LYS A 230 20.32 -24.58 -16.17
C LYS A 230 19.77 -25.67 -17.08
N ASP A 231 19.13 -26.68 -16.50
CA ASP A 231 18.66 -27.86 -17.24
C ASP A 231 17.49 -27.51 -18.17
N ASP A 232 16.59 -26.63 -17.71
CA ASP A 232 15.48 -26.09 -18.49
C ASP A 232 15.91 -24.95 -19.44
N LYS A 233 17.15 -24.45 -19.34
CA LYS A 233 17.67 -23.28 -20.06
C LYS A 233 16.76 -22.04 -19.98
N ILE A 234 16.22 -21.76 -18.80
CA ILE A 234 15.27 -20.66 -18.59
C ILE A 234 15.61 -19.87 -17.33
N LEU A 235 15.37 -18.56 -17.39
CA LEU A 235 15.43 -17.64 -16.25
C LEU A 235 14.03 -17.05 -16.05
N ILE A 236 13.46 -17.31 -14.88
CA ILE A 236 12.07 -16.97 -14.56
C ILE A 236 12.06 -15.97 -13.40
N GLY A 237 11.19 -14.98 -13.48
CA GLY A 237 10.87 -14.08 -12.38
C GLY A 237 9.44 -14.33 -11.88
N TYR A 238 9.27 -14.23 -10.56
CA TYR A 238 7.97 -14.09 -9.91
C TYR A 238 8.00 -12.82 -9.06
N LEU A 239 7.00 -11.97 -9.24
CA LEU A 239 6.83 -10.74 -8.49
C LEU A 239 5.41 -10.71 -7.94
N ASN A 240 5.23 -10.51 -6.64
CA ASN A 240 3.94 -10.24 -6.04
C ASN A 240 3.96 -8.85 -5.42
N VAL A 241 3.13 -7.94 -5.93
CA VAL A 241 3.02 -6.56 -5.42
C VAL A 241 1.79 -6.45 -4.51
N PHE A 242 1.99 -5.97 -3.28
CA PHE A 242 0.95 -5.85 -2.24
C PHE A 242 0.12 -7.12 -1.99
N ASN A 243 0.69 -8.32 -2.18
CA ASN A 243 -0.03 -9.61 -2.15
C ASN A 243 -1.19 -9.76 -3.16
N CYS A 244 -1.40 -8.81 -4.08
CA CYS A 244 -2.59 -8.79 -4.95
C CYS A 244 -2.28 -8.88 -6.45
N LEU A 245 -1.03 -8.60 -6.86
CA LEU A 245 -0.59 -8.71 -8.25
C LEU A 245 0.58 -9.70 -8.37
N PRO A 246 0.30 -11.02 -8.37
CA PRO A 246 1.29 -12.04 -8.66
C PRO A 246 1.54 -12.10 -10.18
N SER A 247 2.73 -11.72 -10.59
CA SER A 247 3.22 -11.67 -11.96
C SER A 247 4.32 -12.69 -12.17
N LEU A 248 4.16 -13.53 -13.19
CA LEU A 248 5.14 -14.51 -13.63
C LEU A 248 5.75 -14.05 -14.96
N MET A 249 7.07 -14.14 -15.11
CA MET A 249 7.75 -13.65 -16.31
C MET A 249 8.95 -14.49 -16.73
N ILE A 250 9.21 -14.51 -18.04
CA ILE A 250 10.42 -15.11 -18.63
C ILE A 250 11.43 -13.98 -18.83
N LEU A 251 12.47 -13.97 -18.00
CA LEU A 251 13.56 -12.98 -18.09
C LEU A 251 14.58 -13.37 -19.17
N ASP A 252 14.76 -14.68 -19.39
CA ASP A 252 15.60 -15.24 -20.45
C ASP A 252 15.12 -16.64 -20.85
N SER A 253 14.74 -16.83 -22.11
CA SER A 253 14.30 -18.12 -22.63
C SER A 253 15.45 -19.04 -23.05
N ASN A 254 16.70 -18.57 -23.11
CA ASN A 254 17.88 -19.35 -23.49
C ASN A 254 18.99 -19.19 -22.44
N TYR A 255 18.61 -19.17 -21.17
CA TYR A 255 19.54 -19.01 -20.06
C TYR A 255 20.63 -20.09 -20.06
N THR A 256 21.89 -19.67 -19.96
CA THR A 256 23.07 -20.56 -19.99
C THR A 256 23.85 -20.57 -18.67
N GLY A 257 23.41 -19.79 -17.69
CA GLY A 257 24.07 -19.69 -16.39
C GLY A 257 23.77 -20.88 -15.46
N PRO A 258 24.28 -20.83 -14.22
CA PRO A 258 24.08 -21.87 -13.22
C PRO A 258 22.64 -21.91 -12.68
N THR A 259 22.21 -23.04 -12.14
CA THR A 259 20.93 -23.10 -11.41
C THR A 259 21.02 -22.30 -10.12
N PHE A 260 20.06 -21.42 -9.87
CA PHE A 260 19.96 -20.67 -8.62
C PHE A 260 18.51 -20.25 -8.34
N SER A 261 18.23 -19.97 -7.06
CA SER A 261 16.98 -19.35 -6.63
C SER A 261 17.28 -18.31 -5.55
N ARG A 262 16.78 -17.10 -5.72
CA ARG A 262 16.98 -15.97 -4.80
C ARG A 262 15.70 -15.16 -4.72
N GLY A 263 15.35 -14.76 -3.51
CA GLY A 263 14.19 -13.93 -3.24
C GLY A 263 14.55 -12.69 -2.43
N TYR A 264 13.68 -11.69 -2.54
CA TYR A 264 13.64 -10.52 -1.69
C TYR A 264 12.18 -10.25 -1.31
N TYR A 265 11.94 -9.99 -0.03
CA TYR A 265 10.64 -9.51 0.42
C TYR A 265 10.77 -8.20 1.15
N GLN A 266 9.67 -7.44 1.12
CA GLN A 266 9.51 -6.26 1.92
C GLN A 266 8.13 -6.27 2.57
N ASP A 267 8.13 -6.25 3.89
CA ASP A 267 6.97 -6.10 4.76
C ASP A 267 6.62 -4.60 4.90
N LEU A 268 5.46 -4.21 4.40
CA LEU A 268 5.02 -2.82 4.40
C LEU A 268 4.40 -2.38 5.72
N VAL A 269 3.82 -3.30 6.49
CA VAL A 269 3.19 -3.01 7.79
C VAL A 269 4.26 -3.02 8.88
N GLY A 270 5.10 -4.05 8.94
CA GLY A 270 6.19 -4.14 9.88
C GLY A 270 7.44 -3.37 9.53
N ASN A 271 7.50 -2.83 8.31
CA ASN A 271 8.64 -2.05 7.80
C ASN A 271 9.96 -2.83 7.86
N THR A 272 9.91 -4.12 7.56
CA THR A 272 11.09 -5.00 7.48
C THR A 272 11.32 -5.44 6.04
N HIS A 273 12.54 -5.87 5.73
CA HIS A 273 12.85 -6.46 4.43
C HIS A 273 14.06 -7.37 4.57
N SER A 274 14.11 -8.41 3.74
CA SER A 274 15.25 -9.32 3.73
C SER A 274 15.40 -10.06 2.41
N PHE A 275 16.62 -10.49 2.13
CA PHE A 275 16.90 -11.49 1.12
C PHE A 275 16.62 -12.88 1.70
N PHE A 276 16.12 -13.79 0.88
CA PHE A 276 15.85 -15.15 1.28
C PHE A 276 16.16 -16.13 0.15
N THR A 277 16.29 -17.40 0.51
CA THR A 277 16.22 -18.50 -0.47
C THR A 277 14.79 -19.03 -0.40
N PRO A 278 14.03 -19.03 -1.51
CA PRO A 278 12.66 -19.54 -1.51
C PRO A 278 12.57 -20.95 -0.95
N SER A 279 11.54 -21.18 -0.12
CA SER A 279 11.27 -22.49 0.48
C SER A 279 10.90 -23.55 -0.55
N THR A 280 10.31 -23.11 -1.66
CA THR A 280 9.91 -23.93 -2.80
C THR A 280 10.33 -23.27 -4.12
N SER A 281 10.61 -24.09 -5.14
CA SER A 281 10.79 -23.59 -6.50
C SER A 281 9.45 -23.18 -7.10
N ILE A 282 9.48 -22.33 -8.14
CA ILE A 282 8.26 -21.99 -8.87
C ILE A 282 7.70 -23.28 -9.49
N PRO A 283 6.50 -23.76 -9.12
CA PRO A 283 6.01 -25.11 -9.42
C PRO A 283 5.50 -25.30 -10.87
N LEU A 284 6.22 -24.79 -11.85
CA LEU A 284 5.90 -24.86 -13.27
C LEU A 284 7.12 -25.34 -14.05
N SER A 285 6.95 -26.27 -15.00
CA SER A 285 8.00 -26.60 -15.96
C SER A 285 8.16 -25.49 -16.99
N ARG A 286 9.28 -25.49 -17.73
CA ARG A 286 9.52 -24.57 -18.85
C ARG A 286 8.31 -24.45 -19.79
N ASP A 287 7.80 -25.57 -20.29
CA ASP A 287 6.70 -25.57 -21.26
C ASP A 287 5.42 -24.98 -20.67
N LYS A 288 5.15 -25.23 -19.38
CA LYS A 288 4.00 -24.63 -18.69
C LYS A 288 4.15 -23.12 -18.58
N VAL A 289 5.33 -22.60 -18.22
CA VAL A 289 5.57 -21.15 -18.14
C VAL A 289 5.41 -20.50 -19.51
N VAL A 290 6.00 -21.08 -20.56
CA VAL A 290 5.91 -20.57 -21.93
C VAL A 290 4.45 -20.54 -22.40
N ASN A 291 3.70 -21.61 -22.20
CA ASN A 291 2.29 -21.67 -22.61
C ASN A 291 1.42 -20.71 -21.78
N LEU A 292 1.64 -20.62 -20.46
CA LEU A 292 0.89 -19.70 -19.59
C LEU A 292 1.04 -18.24 -20.01
N ILE A 293 2.24 -17.83 -20.44
CA ILE A 293 2.49 -16.46 -20.90
C ILE A 293 1.93 -16.26 -22.31
N LYS A 294 2.17 -17.21 -23.22
CA LYS A 294 1.73 -17.11 -24.61
C LYS A 294 0.20 -17.07 -24.75
N ASP A 295 -0.49 -17.86 -23.95
CA ASP A 295 -1.95 -18.00 -24.00
C ASP A 295 -2.64 -17.07 -22.97
N PHE A 296 -1.90 -16.15 -22.35
CA PHE A 296 -2.43 -15.28 -21.31
C PHE A 296 -3.49 -14.32 -21.86
N ASN A 297 -4.66 -14.34 -21.22
CA ASN A 297 -5.73 -13.39 -21.47
C ASN A 297 -6.02 -12.59 -20.18
N PRO A 298 -5.73 -11.28 -20.15
CA PRO A 298 -5.97 -10.44 -18.97
C PRO A 298 -7.41 -10.48 -18.48
N ILE A 299 -8.40 -10.71 -19.36
CA ILE A 299 -9.82 -10.75 -19.00
C ILE A 299 -10.11 -11.92 -18.05
N GLU A 300 -9.42 -13.05 -18.23
CA GLU A 300 -9.66 -14.28 -17.45
C GLU A 300 -9.23 -14.16 -15.99
N VAL A 301 -8.40 -13.17 -15.66
CA VAL A 301 -7.88 -12.95 -14.30
C VAL A 301 -8.49 -11.74 -13.60
N ILE A 302 -9.38 -10.98 -14.25
CA ILE A 302 -9.95 -9.73 -13.69
C ILE A 302 -10.67 -10.00 -12.37
N ASP A 303 -11.56 -10.99 -12.31
CA ASP A 303 -12.35 -11.27 -11.10
C ASP A 303 -11.46 -11.61 -9.91
N LYS A 304 -10.42 -12.43 -10.16
CA LYS A 304 -9.47 -12.84 -9.12
C LYS A 304 -8.55 -11.70 -8.70
N TYR A 305 -8.16 -10.84 -9.65
CA TYR A 305 -7.43 -9.61 -9.36
C TYR A 305 -8.24 -8.68 -8.49
N SER A 306 -9.51 -8.43 -8.84
CA SER A 306 -10.42 -7.60 -8.05
C SER A 306 -10.62 -8.18 -6.65
N GLU A 307 -10.87 -9.49 -6.52
CA GLU A 307 -11.01 -10.14 -5.20
C GLU A 307 -9.76 -9.89 -4.34
N LYS A 308 -8.56 -10.14 -4.88
CA LYS A 308 -7.30 -9.97 -4.17
C LYS A 308 -7.00 -8.52 -3.83
N LEU A 309 -7.34 -7.60 -4.72
CA LEU A 309 -7.17 -6.17 -4.49
C LEU A 309 -8.03 -5.69 -3.32
N PHE A 310 -9.31 -6.09 -3.28
CA PHE A 310 -10.21 -5.74 -2.17
C PHE A 310 -9.81 -6.43 -0.86
N ASP A 311 -9.39 -7.69 -0.92
CA ASP A 311 -8.85 -8.40 0.25
C ASP A 311 -7.62 -7.68 0.83
N THR A 312 -6.66 -7.28 0.00
CA THR A 312 -5.50 -6.49 0.42
C THR A 312 -5.90 -5.11 0.94
N LEU A 313 -6.89 -4.45 0.32
CA LEU A 313 -7.37 -3.13 0.76
C LEU A 313 -7.97 -3.18 2.17
N ASP A 314 -8.76 -4.21 2.46
CA ASP A 314 -9.31 -4.40 3.81
C ASP A 314 -8.19 -4.70 4.81
N LYS A 315 -7.28 -5.61 4.46
CA LYS A 315 -6.13 -5.99 5.30
C LYS A 315 -5.18 -4.85 5.57
N SER A 316 -5.01 -3.91 4.62
CA SER A 316 -4.12 -2.75 4.78
C SER A 316 -4.58 -1.81 5.89
N ARG A 317 -5.87 -1.83 6.22
CA ARG A 317 -6.47 -1.11 7.34
C ARG A 317 -6.41 -1.90 8.64
N LEU A 318 -6.57 -3.22 8.59
CA LEU A 318 -6.77 -4.04 9.79
C LEU A 318 -5.48 -4.64 10.37
N TYR A 319 -4.49 -5.04 9.56
CA TYR A 319 -3.23 -5.59 10.06
C TYR A 319 -2.47 -4.66 11.01
N PRO A 320 -2.40 -3.33 10.79
CA PRO A 320 -1.77 -2.40 11.71
C PRO A 320 -2.48 -2.35 13.08
N ILE A 321 -3.82 -2.39 13.07
CA ILE A 321 -4.67 -2.43 14.27
C ILE A 321 -4.42 -3.73 15.03
N GLN A 322 -4.47 -4.86 14.32
CA GLN A 322 -4.21 -6.18 14.88
C GLN A 322 -2.82 -6.26 15.52
N ARG A 323 -1.79 -5.74 14.85
CA ARG A 323 -0.41 -5.76 15.33
C ARG A 323 -0.24 -4.93 16.60
N GLU A 324 -0.81 -3.74 16.67
CA GLU A 324 -0.74 -2.91 17.87
C GLU A 324 -1.57 -3.48 19.02
N LEU A 325 -2.75 -4.03 18.73
CA LEU A 325 -3.54 -4.75 19.73
C LEU A 325 -2.78 -5.96 20.28
N ARG A 326 -2.12 -6.74 19.43
CA ARG A 326 -1.29 -7.87 19.86
C ARG A 326 -0.18 -7.40 20.78
N HIS A 327 0.56 -6.37 20.38
CA HIS A 327 1.62 -5.80 21.23
C HIS A 327 1.08 -5.30 22.58
N PHE A 328 -0.08 -4.62 22.58
CA PHE A 328 -0.73 -4.18 23.81
C PHE A 328 -1.13 -5.36 24.71
N ILE A 329 -1.78 -6.38 24.14
CA ILE A 329 -2.20 -7.59 24.84
C ILE A 329 -0.99 -8.31 25.46
N ASP A 330 0.14 -8.37 24.76
CA ASP A 330 1.39 -8.97 25.26
C ASP A 330 1.98 -8.21 26.47
N THR A 331 1.56 -6.96 26.72
CA THR A 331 1.99 -6.18 27.90
C THR A 331 1.06 -6.33 29.11
N LEU A 332 -0.12 -6.94 28.94
CA LEU A 332 -1.07 -7.15 30.02
C LEU A 332 -0.60 -8.25 30.98
N PRO A 333 -0.99 -8.20 32.27
CA PRO A 333 -0.74 -9.31 33.17
C PRO A 333 -1.48 -10.56 32.66
N PRO A 334 -1.05 -11.78 33.03
CA PRO A 334 -1.69 -13.02 32.59
C PRO A 334 -3.17 -13.13 32.97
N ARG A 335 -3.60 -12.36 33.97
CA ARG A 335 -4.97 -12.29 34.45
C ARG A 335 -5.25 -10.88 34.98
N VAL A 336 -6.44 -10.36 34.66
CA VAL A 336 -7.01 -9.10 35.12
C VAL A 336 -8.31 -9.42 35.82
N ASP A 337 -8.48 -8.94 37.06
CA ASP A 337 -9.74 -9.10 37.79
C ASP A 337 -10.83 -8.28 37.08
N PRO A 338 -11.97 -8.88 36.67
CA PRO A 338 -13.05 -8.16 36.00
C PRO A 338 -13.77 -7.13 36.91
N THR A 339 -13.40 -7.04 38.19
CA THR A 339 -13.86 -6.01 39.13
C THR A 339 -12.83 -4.90 39.35
N ASP A 340 -11.62 -5.04 38.83
CA ASP A 340 -10.57 -4.03 38.88
C ASP A 340 -10.81 -2.94 37.82
N THR A 341 -11.52 -1.89 38.24
CA THR A 341 -11.86 -0.73 37.40
C THR A 341 -10.63 -0.07 36.77
N ASP A 342 -9.50 0.01 37.48
CA ASP A 342 -8.29 0.70 36.97
C ASP A 342 -7.67 -0.08 35.81
N SER A 343 -7.60 -1.41 35.93
CA SER A 343 -7.09 -2.27 34.85
C SER A 343 -8.02 -2.25 33.64
N LEU A 344 -9.34 -2.30 33.86
CA LEU A 344 -10.32 -2.24 32.79
C LEU A 344 -10.34 -0.88 32.08
N ALA A 345 -10.18 0.22 32.84
CA ALA A 345 -10.05 1.56 32.27
C ALA A 345 -8.85 1.64 31.33
N ARG A 346 -7.68 1.14 31.75
CA ARG A 346 -6.48 1.09 30.89
C ARG A 346 -6.68 0.27 29.63
N ILE A 347 -7.36 -0.89 29.73
CA ILE A 347 -7.67 -1.72 28.56
C ILE A 347 -8.58 -0.98 27.59
N TYR A 348 -9.68 -0.40 28.10
CA TYR A 348 -10.60 0.38 27.29
C TYR A 348 -9.90 1.56 26.62
N GLU A 349 -9.15 2.37 27.38
CA GLU A 349 -8.44 3.54 26.86
C GLU A 349 -7.39 3.16 25.81
N ALA A 350 -6.64 2.08 26.02
CA ALA A 350 -5.67 1.58 25.05
C ALA A 350 -6.36 1.13 23.77
N MET A 351 -7.43 0.33 23.87
CA MET A 351 -8.17 -0.15 22.69
C MET A 351 -8.84 1.01 21.94
N ALA A 352 -9.50 1.92 22.66
CA ALA A 352 -10.10 3.12 22.10
C ALA A 352 -9.06 4.01 21.42
N GLY A 353 -7.92 4.22 22.06
CA GLY A 353 -6.80 4.99 21.51
C GLY A 353 -6.21 4.36 20.25
N ILE A 354 -6.08 3.03 20.20
CA ILE A 354 -5.65 2.31 19.00
C ILE A 354 -6.66 2.52 17.85
N LEU A 355 -7.95 2.38 18.12
CA LEU A 355 -8.99 2.58 17.10
C LEU A 355 -9.04 4.02 16.59
N GLU A 356 -8.96 5.00 17.50
CA GLU A 356 -8.95 6.43 17.16
C GLU A 356 -7.71 6.80 16.35
N LYS A 357 -6.52 6.35 16.78
CA LYS A 357 -5.26 6.51 16.06
C LYS A 357 -5.37 6.02 14.62
N TYR A 358 -6.18 4.99 14.39
CA TYR A 358 -6.34 4.34 13.09
C TYR A 358 -7.64 4.69 12.36
N GLY A 359 -8.35 5.72 12.82
CA GLY A 359 -9.53 6.27 12.13
C GLY A 359 -10.77 5.36 12.17
N LEU A 360 -10.77 4.31 12.99
CA LEU A 360 -11.98 3.55 13.32
C LEU A 360 -12.72 4.29 14.44
N SER A 361 -13.58 5.23 14.04
CA SER A 361 -14.33 6.03 14.99
C SER A 361 -15.28 5.17 15.82
N LEU A 362 -15.08 5.18 17.14
CA LEU A 362 -16.03 4.62 18.11
C LEU A 362 -17.42 5.26 18.00
N LYS A 363 -17.54 6.42 17.35
CA LYS A 363 -18.84 7.05 17.09
C LYS A 363 -19.73 6.25 16.14
N ILE A 364 -19.15 5.35 15.33
CA ILE A 364 -19.94 4.41 14.51
C ILE A 364 -20.75 3.46 15.40
N ILE A 365 -20.23 3.15 16.61
CA ILE A 365 -20.89 2.34 17.63
C ILE A 365 -21.30 3.15 18.87
N GLN A 366 -21.28 4.49 18.79
CA GLN A 366 -21.66 5.38 19.90
C GLN A 366 -23.03 5.07 20.52
N PRO A 367 -24.05 4.61 19.77
CA PRO A 367 -25.33 4.26 20.40
C PRO A 367 -25.23 3.12 21.41
N GLN A 368 -24.17 2.31 21.34
CA GLN A 368 -23.95 1.12 22.15
C GLN A 368 -22.92 1.35 23.26
N ILE A 369 -21.92 2.22 23.02
CA ILE A 369 -20.91 2.60 24.01
C ILE A 369 -21.54 3.55 25.04
N LYS A 370 -21.42 3.19 26.32
CA LYS A 370 -21.80 4.06 27.43
C LYS A 370 -20.76 5.16 27.59
N GLU A 371 -21.20 6.38 27.90
CA GLU A 371 -20.28 7.47 28.28
C GLU A 371 -19.43 7.03 29.47
N VAL A 372 -18.13 7.29 29.37
CA VAL A 372 -17.14 6.98 30.40
C VAL A 372 -16.72 8.29 31.05
N ASP A 373 -16.87 8.38 32.36
CA ASP A 373 -16.33 9.43 33.22
C ASP A 373 -15.49 8.83 34.37
N GLU A 374 -14.92 9.71 35.22
CA GLU A 374 -14.08 9.35 36.38
C GLU A 374 -14.80 8.46 37.42
N ASN A 375 -16.12 8.31 37.36
CA ASN A 375 -16.94 7.50 38.26
C ASN A 375 -17.48 6.22 37.61
N SER A 376 -17.05 5.89 36.39
CA SER A 376 -17.50 4.70 35.67
C SER A 376 -17.15 3.42 36.43
N ASP A 377 -18.10 2.49 36.52
CA ASP A 377 -17.88 1.21 37.18
C ASP A 377 -17.26 0.17 36.23
N HIS A 378 -16.76 -0.93 36.81
CA HIS A 378 -16.21 -2.07 36.06
C HIS A 378 -17.20 -2.63 35.01
N ILE A 379 -18.51 -2.60 35.28
CA ILE A 379 -19.55 -3.07 34.34
C ILE A 379 -19.56 -2.18 33.08
N THR A 380 -19.41 -0.87 33.24
CA THR A 380 -19.37 0.08 32.14
C THR A 380 -18.15 -0.16 31.26
N TYR A 381 -16.97 -0.33 31.85
CA TYR A 381 -15.76 -0.65 31.09
C TYR A 381 -15.84 -2.01 30.39
N LEU A 382 -16.27 -3.07 31.08
CA LEU A 382 -16.45 -4.39 30.48
C LEU A 382 -17.42 -4.34 29.29
N SER A 383 -18.53 -3.62 29.43
CA SER A 383 -19.51 -3.45 28.35
C SER A 383 -18.89 -2.76 27.14
N ASN A 384 -18.14 -1.67 27.35
CA ASN A 384 -17.51 -0.93 26.27
C ASN A 384 -16.37 -1.72 25.60
N ILE A 385 -15.55 -2.43 26.37
CA ILE A 385 -14.52 -3.35 25.85
C ILE A 385 -15.19 -4.43 24.99
N THR A 386 -16.28 -5.02 25.46
CA THR A 386 -17.03 -6.04 24.71
C THR A 386 -17.53 -5.50 23.37
N TYR A 387 -18.12 -4.29 23.35
CA TYR A 387 -18.57 -3.67 22.10
C TYR A 387 -17.41 -3.39 21.12
N ILE A 388 -16.25 -2.98 21.63
CA ILE A 388 -15.06 -2.80 20.80
C ILE A 388 -14.61 -4.14 20.21
N ILE A 389 -14.58 -5.21 21.01
CA ILE A 389 -14.23 -6.56 20.57
C ILE A 389 -15.21 -7.03 19.49
N ASP A 390 -16.52 -6.88 19.70
CA ASP A 390 -17.55 -7.29 18.73
C ASP A 390 -17.41 -6.54 17.39
N LEU A 391 -17.16 -5.23 17.44
CA LEU A 391 -16.92 -4.41 16.25
C LEU A 391 -15.68 -4.91 15.48
N LEU A 392 -14.57 -5.14 16.19
CA LEU A 392 -13.34 -5.61 15.58
C LEU A 392 -13.46 -7.04 15.04
N LEU A 393 -14.11 -7.94 15.77
CA LEU A 393 -14.43 -9.29 15.31
C LEU A 393 -15.23 -9.27 14.02
N PHE A 394 -16.24 -8.40 13.91
CA PHE A 394 -17.01 -8.24 12.69
C PHE A 394 -16.12 -7.87 11.50
N TYR A 395 -15.24 -6.87 11.66
CA TYR A 395 -14.32 -6.47 10.58
C TYR A 395 -13.28 -7.55 10.26
N PHE A 396 -12.69 -8.18 11.27
CA PHE A 396 -11.65 -9.18 11.09
C PHE A 396 -12.20 -10.43 10.40
N LEU A 397 -13.39 -10.90 10.79
CA LEU A 397 -14.06 -12.03 10.13
C LEU A 397 -14.41 -11.70 8.68
N ARG A 398 -14.97 -10.51 8.42
CA ARG A 398 -15.33 -10.07 7.07
C ARG A 398 -14.10 -10.03 6.15
N SER A 399 -12.96 -9.61 6.67
CA SER A 399 -11.73 -9.40 5.89
C SER A 399 -10.71 -10.54 6.05
N ARG A 400 -11.14 -11.69 6.60
CA ARG A 400 -10.31 -12.90 6.77
C ARG A 400 -8.97 -12.62 7.49
N VAL A 401 -9.02 -11.77 8.51
CA VAL A 401 -7.89 -11.47 9.42
C VAL A 401 -8.01 -12.36 10.66
N ASN A 402 -6.91 -12.94 11.13
CA ASN A 402 -6.89 -13.78 12.33
C ASN A 402 -7.34 -12.98 13.56
N PHE A 403 -8.20 -13.60 14.37
CA PHE A 403 -8.85 -12.97 15.50
C PHE A 403 -8.49 -13.63 16.85
N GLU A 404 -7.48 -14.51 16.89
CA GLU A 404 -6.99 -15.19 18.11
C GLU A 404 -6.56 -14.21 19.21
N ILE A 405 -6.20 -12.98 18.84
CA ILE A 405 -5.90 -11.91 19.79
C ILE A 405 -7.08 -11.64 20.74
N PHE A 406 -8.32 -11.76 20.27
CA PHE A 406 -9.50 -11.53 21.10
C PHE A 406 -9.79 -12.71 22.03
N GLU A 407 -9.45 -13.93 21.62
CA GLU A 407 -9.50 -15.09 22.53
C GLU A 407 -8.48 -14.94 23.67
N THR A 408 -7.29 -14.45 23.34
CA THR A 408 -6.24 -14.16 24.32
C THR A 408 -6.68 -13.08 25.29
N LEU A 409 -7.20 -11.96 24.78
CA LEU A 409 -7.73 -10.88 25.61
C LEU A 409 -8.88 -11.35 26.51
N SER A 410 -9.79 -12.17 25.97
CA SER A 410 -10.91 -12.72 26.74
C SER A 410 -10.44 -13.61 27.88
N LYS A 411 -9.37 -14.39 27.70
CA LYS A 411 -8.76 -15.21 28.76
C LYS A 411 -8.08 -14.36 29.84
N ILE A 412 -7.51 -13.23 29.46
CA ILE A 412 -6.88 -12.29 30.40
C ILE A 412 -7.93 -11.65 31.30
N ILE A 413 -9.14 -11.34 30.80
CA ILE A 413 -10.21 -10.62 31.54
C ILE A 413 -11.13 -11.58 32.36
N GLN A 414 -10.81 -12.88 32.44
CA GLN A 414 -11.51 -13.88 33.27
C GLN A 414 -10.88 -14.03 34.65
#